data_AF-A0A3M9ZA49-F1
#
_entry.id   AF-A0A3M9ZA49-F1
#
_cell.length_a   1.000
_cell.length_b   1.000
_cell.length_c   1.000
_cell.angle_alpha   90.00
_cell.angle_beta   90.00
_cell.angle_gamma   90.00
#
_symmetry.space_group_name_H-M   'P 1'
#
loop_
_entity.id
_entity.type
_entity.pdbx_description
1 polymer ?
#
loop_
_entity_poly.entity_id
_entity_poly.type
_entity_poly.pdbx_seq_one_letter_code
_entity_poly.pdbx_strand_id
1 'polypeptide(L)'
;MDTQPDHTLTLTQFFNYLRLQVQSSEDTTLVIRGPGGTWCNDDYSGKNPGLAGQWLSGTYEIWVGSYDETGFHPYVIRMTTQKD
;
A
#
# COMPACT_ATOMS: atom_id res chain seq x y z
N MET A 1 18.40 3.82 -4.40
CA MET A 1 16.94 3.84 -4.21
C MET A 1 16.39 2.58 -4.81
N ASP A 2 15.46 1.94 -4.12
CA ASP A 2 14.80 0.76 -4.67
C ASP A 2 14.03 1.15 -5.95
N THR A 3 14.29 0.41 -7.02
CA THR A 3 13.70 0.65 -8.34
C THR A 3 12.72 -0.44 -8.75
N GLN A 4 12.57 -1.50 -7.94
CA GLN A 4 11.68 -2.61 -8.24
C GLN A 4 10.57 -2.65 -7.18
N PRO A 5 9.29 -2.81 -7.55
CA PRO A 5 8.24 -2.93 -6.55
C PRO A 5 8.38 -4.24 -5.78
N ASP A 6 8.07 -4.19 -4.48
CA ASP A 6 8.00 -5.38 -3.63
C ASP A 6 6.83 -6.28 -4.03
N HIS A 7 5.71 -5.66 -4.46
CA HIS A 7 4.51 -6.36 -4.88
C HIS A 7 3.89 -5.74 -6.13
N THR A 8 3.22 -6.58 -6.91
CA THR A 8 2.38 -6.15 -8.04
C THR A 8 0.97 -6.67 -7.83
N LEU A 9 0.00 -5.76 -7.89
CA LEU A 9 -1.43 -6.05 -7.73
C LEU A 9 -2.17 -5.75 -9.03
N THR A 10 -2.78 -6.76 -9.64
CA THR A 10 -3.65 -6.58 -10.80
C THR A 10 -5.12 -6.59 -10.37
N LEU A 11 -5.78 -5.44 -10.46
CA LEU A 11 -7.22 -5.32 -10.26
C LEU A 11 -7.94 -5.52 -11.61
N THR A 12 -8.74 -6.58 -11.70
CA THR A 12 -9.46 -6.93 -12.94
C THR A 12 -10.74 -6.13 -13.16
N GLN A 13 -11.17 -5.36 -12.16
CA GLN A 13 -12.36 -4.52 -12.21
C GLN A 13 -12.20 -3.28 -11.33
N PHE A 14 -13.08 -2.31 -11.53
CA PHE A 14 -13.19 -1.13 -10.67
C PHE A 14 -13.74 -1.49 -9.29
N PHE A 15 -13.18 -0.87 -8.25
CA PHE A 15 -13.69 -0.95 -6.88
C PHE A 15 -14.15 0.43 -6.42
N ASN A 16 -15.43 0.55 -6.08
CA ASN A 16 -15.98 1.74 -5.43
C ASN A 16 -15.33 2.02 -4.06
N TYR A 17 -14.91 0.96 -3.39
CA TYR A 17 -14.13 1.02 -2.17
C TYR A 17 -13.18 -0.17 -2.12
N LEU A 18 -11.91 0.11 -1.95
CA LEU A 18 -10.88 -0.85 -1.58
C LEU A 18 -9.93 -0.13 -0.62
N ARG A 19 -9.63 -0.80 0.49
CA ARG A 19 -8.57 -0.41 1.41
C ARG A 19 -7.45 -1.43 1.33
N LEU A 20 -6.23 -0.96 1.10
CA LEU A 20 -4.99 -1.70 1.26
C LEU A 20 -4.25 -1.12 2.47
N GLN A 21 -3.89 -1.96 3.43
CA GLN A 21 -3.18 -1.55 4.64
C GLN A 21 -1.99 -2.49 4.89
N VAL A 22 -0.84 -1.93 5.21
CA VAL A 22 0.32 -2.67 5.70
C VAL A 22 0.21 -2.76 7.22
N GLN A 23 0.47 -3.92 7.80
CA GLN A 23 0.56 -4.10 9.24
C GLN A 23 1.92 -4.69 9.61
N SER A 24 2.65 -3.99 10.44
CA SER A 24 3.94 -4.34 11.00
C SER A 24 3.97 -4.07 12.51
N SER A 25 4.91 -4.67 13.22
CA SER A 25 5.24 -4.29 14.61
C SER A 25 6.07 -3.01 14.67
N GLU A 26 6.68 -2.61 13.55
CA GLU A 26 7.56 -1.45 13.39
C GLU A 26 6.97 -0.43 12.41
N ASP A 27 7.51 0.78 12.39
CA ASP A 27 7.07 1.89 11.52
C ASP A 27 7.47 1.62 10.05
N THR A 28 6.47 1.55 9.17
CA THR A 28 6.65 1.22 7.75
C THR A 28 6.06 2.31 6.87
N THR A 29 6.57 2.43 5.65
CA THR A 29 6.10 3.41 4.66
C THR A 29 5.52 2.69 3.44
N LEU A 30 4.59 3.32 2.75
CA LEU A 30 3.92 2.76 1.59
C LEU A 30 3.99 3.73 0.42
N VAL A 31 4.37 3.22 -0.76
CA VAL A 31 4.18 3.88 -2.04
C VAL A 31 3.40 2.96 -2.96
N ILE A 32 2.38 3.49 -3.62
CA ILE A 32 1.60 2.77 -4.63
C ILE A 32 1.58 3.60 -5.90
N ARG A 33 1.99 3.00 -7.01
CA ARG A 33 1.89 3.58 -8.36
C ARG A 33 0.94 2.74 -9.20
N GLY A 34 0.04 3.37 -9.94
CA GLY A 34 -0.85 2.65 -10.84
C GLY A 34 -1.77 3.57 -11.63
N PRO A 35 -2.87 3.02 -12.16
CA PRO A 35 -3.89 3.82 -12.83
C PRO A 35 -4.33 5.02 -11.98
N GLY A 36 -4.20 6.22 -12.55
CA GLY A 36 -4.62 7.47 -11.92
C GLY A 36 -3.53 8.22 -11.15
N GLY A 37 -2.37 7.62 -10.87
CA GLY A 37 -1.26 8.35 -10.24
C GLY A 37 -0.32 7.53 -9.36
N THR A 38 0.36 8.23 -8.47
CA THR A 38 1.22 7.67 -7.42
C THR A 38 0.80 8.28 -6.09
N TRP A 39 0.69 7.45 -5.06
CA TRP A 39 0.31 7.85 -3.71
C TRP A 39 1.32 7.30 -2.72
N CYS A 40 1.54 8.04 -1.65
CA CYS A 40 2.37 7.60 -0.53
C CYS A 40 1.65 7.86 0.79
N ASN A 41 1.91 7.00 1.77
CA ASN A 41 1.40 7.14 3.13
C ASN A 41 2.31 6.38 4.12
N ASP A 42 2.44 6.88 5.33
CA ASP A 42 3.19 6.30 6.45
C ASP A 42 2.26 6.02 7.66
N ASP A 43 1.41 6.98 8.04
CA ASP A 43 0.58 6.90 9.24
C ASP A 43 -0.94 6.86 8.93
N TYR A 44 -1.45 5.74 8.38
CA TYR A 44 -2.90 5.56 8.15
C TYR A 44 -3.64 5.07 9.41
N SER A 45 -3.05 4.12 10.13
CA SER A 45 -3.60 3.58 11.38
C SER A 45 -2.47 3.40 12.40
N GLY A 46 -2.31 4.36 13.30
CA GLY A 46 -1.09 4.45 14.09
C GLY A 46 0.11 4.63 13.16
N LYS A 47 1.11 3.76 13.30
CA LYS A 47 2.37 3.75 12.52
C LYS A 47 2.36 2.85 11.28
N ASN A 48 1.17 2.39 10.92
CA ASN A 48 0.98 1.45 9.83
C ASN A 48 0.35 2.17 8.64
N PRO A 49 0.95 2.11 7.44
CA PRO A 49 0.49 2.86 6.30
C PRO A 49 -0.66 2.16 5.58
N GLY A 50 -1.41 2.94 4.81
CA GLY A 50 -2.52 2.42 4.04
C GLY A 50 -3.11 3.43 3.07
N LEU A 51 -3.89 2.91 2.12
CA LEU A 51 -4.63 3.69 1.14
C LEU A 51 -6.04 3.10 1.00
N ALA A 52 -7.05 3.97 1.08
CA ALA A 52 -8.45 3.58 0.91
C ALA A 52 -9.18 4.55 0.00
N GLY A 53 -10.13 4.03 -0.78
CA GLY A 53 -10.93 4.85 -1.69
C GLY A 53 -11.37 4.08 -2.91
N GLN A 54 -11.59 4.78 -4.02
CA GLN A 54 -11.89 4.17 -5.31
C GLN A 54 -10.61 3.70 -5.99
N TRP A 55 -10.66 2.52 -6.59
CA TRP A 55 -9.54 1.95 -7.34
C TRP A 55 -9.99 1.54 -8.73
N LEU A 56 -9.25 1.97 -9.74
CA LEU A 56 -9.50 1.60 -11.13
C LEU A 56 -9.03 0.17 -11.39
N SER A 57 -9.54 -0.45 -12.45
CA SER A 57 -8.91 -1.67 -12.97
C SER A 57 -7.52 -1.34 -13.54
N GLY A 58 -6.60 -2.29 -13.41
CA GLY A 58 -5.24 -2.17 -13.92
C GLY A 58 -4.21 -2.71 -12.93
N THR A 59 -2.94 -2.47 -13.26
CA THR A 59 -1.80 -2.97 -12.50
C THR A 59 -1.25 -1.87 -11.60
N TYR A 60 -1.09 -2.20 -10.33
CA TYR A 60 -0.51 -1.35 -9.30
C TYR A 60 0.82 -1.95 -8.84
N GLU A 61 1.85 -1.11 -8.80
CA GLU A 61 3.16 -1.38 -8.24
C GLU A 61 3.18 -0.86 -6.80
N ILE A 62 3.66 -1.68 -5.86
CA ILE A 62 3.61 -1.40 -4.43
C ILE A 62 5.01 -1.55 -3.85
N TRP A 63 5.46 -0.52 -3.14
CA TRP A 63 6.68 -0.52 -2.33
C TRP A 63 6.31 -0.39 -0.86
N VAL A 64 6.91 -1.23 -0.03
CA VAL A 64 6.79 -1.17 1.43
C VAL A 64 8.19 -0.91 2.00
N GLY A 65 8.40 0.32 2.44
CA GLY A 65 9.65 0.73 3.07
C GLY A 65 9.58 0.70 4.59
N SER A 66 10.68 1.09 5.21
CA SER A 66 10.77 1.42 6.63
C SER A 66 10.87 2.95 6.78
N TYR A 67 10.37 3.49 7.89
CA TYR A 67 10.64 4.88 8.25
C TYR A 67 12.13 5.07 8.59
N ASP A 68 12.72 4.10 9.30
CA ASP A 68 14.16 4.06 9.55
C ASP A 68 14.92 3.64 8.29
N GLU A 69 15.96 4.41 7.92
CA GLU A 69 16.69 4.31 6.64
C GLU A 69 17.36 2.95 6.39
N THR A 70 17.54 2.11 7.42
CA THR A 70 18.26 0.84 7.35
C THR A 70 17.41 -0.38 7.70
N GLY A 71 16.12 -0.18 8.00
CA GLY A 71 15.22 -1.22 8.45
C GLY A 71 14.51 -1.96 7.31
N PHE A 72 14.43 -3.28 7.42
CA PHE A 72 13.43 -4.08 6.71
C PHE A 72 12.67 -4.89 7.75
N HIS A 73 11.35 -4.71 7.80
CA HIS A 73 10.52 -5.27 8.85
C HIS A 73 9.53 -6.27 8.27
N PRO A 74 9.27 -7.41 8.95
CA PRO A 74 8.19 -8.31 8.55
C PRO A 74 6.85 -7.58 8.59
N TYR A 75 6.05 -7.71 7.53
CA TYR A 75 4.73 -7.11 7.46
C TYR A 75 3.71 -8.04 6.82
N VAL A 76 2.43 -7.73 7.00
CA VAL A 76 1.33 -8.31 6.23
C VAL A 76 0.56 -7.21 5.50
N ILE A 77 0.16 -7.47 4.26
CA ILE A 77 -0.77 -6.61 3.53
C ILE A 77 -2.19 -7.15 3.74
N ARG A 78 -3.08 -6.30 4.25
CA ARG A 78 -4.52 -6.59 4.36
C ARG A 78 -5.29 -5.77 3.35
N MET A 79 -6.23 -6.42 2.67
CA MET A 79 -7.12 -5.78 1.72
C MET A 79 -8.58 -6.04 2.11
N THR A 80 -9.43 -5.02 1.99
CA THR A 80 -10.87 -5.15 2.21
C THR A 80 -11.67 -4.21 1.30
N THR A 81 -12.82 -4.68 0.85
CA THR A 81 -13.81 -3.87 0.12
C THR A 81 -14.94 -3.39 1.04
N GLN A 82 -14.91 -3.77 2.31
CA GLN A 82 -15.86 -3.27 3.31
C GLN A 82 -15.38 -1.92 3.81
N LYS A 83 -16.26 -0.93 3.72
CA LYS A 83 -16.09 0.38 4.32
C LYS A 83 -16.60 0.29 5.77
N ASP A 84 -15.74 0.61 6.73
CA ASP A 84 -16.12 0.66 8.16
C ASP A 84 -17.26 1.66 8.41
#